data_AF-A0A538Q651-F1
#
_entry.id   AF-A0A538Q651-F1
#
_cell.length_a   1.000
_cell.length_b   1.000
_cell.length_c   1.000
_cell.angle_alpha   90.00
_cell.angle_beta   90.00
_cell.angle_gamma   90.00
#
_symmetry.space_group_name_H-M   'P 1'
#
loop_
_entity.id
_entity.type
_entity.pdbx_description
1 polymer ?
#
loop_
_entity_poly.entity_id
_entity_poly.type
_entity_poly.pdbx_seq_one_letter_code
_entity_poly.pdbx_strand_id
1 'polypeptide(L)'
;MDQRSPVHEIVNALWRALHDLGSPATTGEIERWGFSIHAALSAAGREFHNHGHVIDLVADCEPLEVIAALYHDAVYIQVDQGPPRSMRDELTSVLAQGADGWRVLPAAAAAVTADVLRVFGRGLGDVVTPMTGLNELSSALVAAIQLEHALSREQRIVVAACIEQTIPFRVDPAPELHHRLAELGLSGEALDAATRSAVRVGNRDVENFADNDAAQFLDNTWKLLPESNPALHSPMVYTVRDYRIALLKMEHFLAWLPAERVFHIWNGEPRLEVHARRVARAAGNLDIAVRYLRAKLYSIGLVEAIAEVTGGDVPVDYFMGGTKSAAPTEMKRIEQFLPVLPDAADLDLALHRLLAEGRA
;
A
#
# COMPACT_ATOMS: atom_id res chain seq x y z
N MET A 1 6.33 27.50 1.76
CA MET A 1 6.22 26.73 0.51
C MET A 1 4.79 26.85 0.06
N ASP A 2 4.54 27.30 -1.17
CA ASP A 2 3.20 27.24 -1.77
C ASP A 2 2.78 25.77 -1.81
N GLN A 3 1.78 25.38 -1.02
CA GLN A 3 1.14 24.06 -1.15
C GLN A 3 0.46 24.04 -2.51
N ARG A 4 1.07 23.35 -3.48
CA ARG A 4 0.40 23.06 -4.74
C ARG A 4 -0.67 22.02 -4.48
N SER A 5 -1.79 22.15 -5.16
CA SER A 5 -2.88 21.17 -5.06
C SER A 5 -2.38 19.79 -5.51
N PRO A 6 -2.70 18.68 -4.80
CA PRO A 6 -2.25 17.34 -5.16
C PRO A 6 -2.56 16.94 -6.61
N VAL A 7 -3.69 17.39 -7.15
CA VAL A 7 -4.04 17.15 -8.57
C VAL A 7 -3.06 17.81 -9.53
N HIS A 8 -2.58 19.02 -9.21
CA HIS A 8 -1.58 19.70 -10.03
C HIS A 8 -0.24 18.97 -9.96
N GLU A 9 0.12 18.40 -8.81
CA GLU A 9 1.37 17.65 -8.66
C GLU A 9 1.34 16.36 -9.50
N ILE A 10 0.25 15.59 -9.41
CA ILE A 10 0.04 14.39 -10.23
C ILE A 10 0.07 14.71 -11.72
N VAL A 11 -0.72 15.70 -12.17
CA VAL A 11 -0.78 16.08 -13.59
C VAL A 11 0.58 16.56 -14.08
N ASN A 12 1.30 17.38 -13.30
CA ASN A 12 2.62 17.87 -13.68
C ASN A 12 3.67 16.75 -13.72
N ALA A 13 3.64 15.81 -12.77
CA ALA A 13 4.54 14.66 -12.76
C ALA A 13 4.32 13.79 -13.99
N LEU A 14 3.05 13.46 -14.29
CA LEU A 14 2.70 12.69 -15.48
C LEU A 14 3.08 13.41 -16.77
N TRP A 15 2.82 14.72 -16.85
CA TRP A 15 3.16 15.54 -18.01
C TRP A 15 4.67 15.54 -18.28
N ARG A 16 5.48 15.77 -17.25
CA ARG A 16 6.95 15.79 -17.39
C ARG A 16 7.47 14.43 -17.84
N ALA A 17 7.03 13.36 -17.18
CA ALA A 17 7.45 12.01 -17.54
C ALA A 17 7.11 11.66 -18.99
N LEU A 18 5.88 11.93 -19.44
CA LEU A 18 5.48 11.68 -20.83
C LEU A 18 6.22 12.57 -21.83
N HIS A 19 6.45 13.84 -21.48
CA HIS A 19 7.19 14.77 -22.33
C HIS A 19 8.66 14.33 -22.50
N ASP A 20 9.31 13.91 -21.41
CA ASP A 20 10.71 13.45 -21.43
C ASP A 20 10.87 12.14 -22.22
N LEU A 21 9.81 11.34 -22.31
CA LEU A 21 9.73 10.14 -23.16
C LEU A 21 9.38 10.45 -24.63
N GLY A 22 9.17 11.71 -24.99
CA GLY A 22 8.78 12.12 -26.34
C GLY A 22 7.37 11.68 -26.73
N SER A 23 6.46 11.53 -25.77
CA SER A 23 5.10 11.06 -25.98
C SER A 23 4.32 11.97 -26.95
N PRO A 24 3.50 11.42 -27.87
CA PRO A 24 2.63 12.20 -28.73
C PRO A 24 1.33 12.66 -28.04
N ALA A 25 1.13 12.33 -26.76
CA ALA A 25 -0.08 12.66 -26.03
C ALA A 25 -0.31 14.18 -25.94
N THR A 26 -1.55 14.59 -26.16
CA THR A 26 -1.97 15.98 -26.01
C THR A 26 -2.08 16.36 -24.54
N THR A 27 -1.96 17.66 -24.23
CA THR A 27 -2.14 18.15 -22.85
C THR A 27 -3.50 17.74 -22.28
N GLY A 28 -4.56 17.80 -23.08
CA GLY A 28 -5.89 17.40 -22.64
C GLY A 28 -6.04 15.90 -22.34
N GLU A 29 -5.23 15.03 -22.96
CA GLU A 29 -5.18 13.60 -22.60
C GLU A 29 -4.49 13.39 -21.27
N ILE A 30 -3.32 14.03 -21.09
CA ILE A 30 -2.53 13.96 -19.86
C ILE A 30 -3.33 14.47 -18.66
N GLU A 31 -4.03 15.59 -18.83
CA GLU A 31 -4.94 16.11 -17.80
C GLU A 31 -6.03 15.11 -17.46
N ARG A 32 -6.71 14.50 -18.45
CA ARG A 32 -7.75 13.49 -18.20
C ARG A 32 -7.23 12.31 -17.40
N TRP A 33 -6.05 11.78 -17.73
CA TRP A 33 -5.44 10.69 -16.99
C TRP A 33 -5.03 11.10 -15.58
N GLY A 34 -4.38 12.26 -15.42
CA GLY A 34 -4.01 12.78 -14.11
C GLY A 34 -5.23 13.05 -13.21
N PHE A 35 -6.32 13.57 -13.76
CA PHE A 35 -7.60 13.70 -13.04
C PHE A 35 -8.19 12.35 -12.66
N SER A 36 -8.08 11.34 -13.54
CA SER A 36 -8.56 9.99 -13.24
C SER A 36 -7.80 9.38 -12.06
N ILE A 37 -6.47 9.50 -12.03
CA ILE A 37 -5.58 9.06 -10.94
C ILE A 37 -5.91 9.81 -9.64
N HIS A 38 -5.97 11.15 -9.70
CA HIS A 38 -6.36 11.99 -8.56
C HIS A 38 -7.72 11.60 -7.98
N ALA A 39 -8.73 11.39 -8.83
CA ALA A 39 -10.07 11.02 -8.38
C ALA A 39 -10.07 9.66 -7.69
N ALA A 40 -9.25 8.71 -8.13
CA ALA A 40 -9.14 7.41 -7.50
C ALA A 40 -8.41 7.47 -6.15
N LEU A 41 -7.28 8.20 -6.07
CA LEU A 41 -6.51 8.41 -4.83
C LEU A 41 -7.25 9.27 -3.78
N SER A 42 -8.34 9.94 -4.18
CA SER A 42 -9.20 10.75 -3.28
C SER A 42 -10.27 9.94 -2.54
N ALA A 43 -10.32 8.62 -2.71
CA ALA A 43 -11.32 7.80 -2.06
C ALA A 43 -11.18 7.86 -0.52
N ALA A 44 -12.31 8.02 0.18
CA ALA A 44 -12.33 8.24 1.63
C ALA A 44 -11.78 7.07 2.46
N GLY A 45 -11.64 5.89 1.87
CA GLY A 45 -11.05 4.72 2.53
C GLY A 45 -9.52 4.72 2.55
N ARG A 46 -8.86 5.62 1.82
CA ARG A 46 -7.41 5.62 1.62
C ARG A 46 -6.71 6.57 2.59
N GLU A 47 -6.14 6.00 3.64
CA GLU A 47 -5.41 6.71 4.71
C GLU A 47 -3.89 6.65 4.50
N PHE A 48 -3.39 5.55 3.93
CA PHE A 48 -2.00 5.34 3.54
C PHE A 48 -1.83 5.46 2.03
N HIS A 49 -2.57 4.68 1.23
CA HIS A 49 -2.42 4.61 -0.23
C HIS A 49 -3.14 5.78 -0.93
N ASN A 50 -2.69 6.99 -0.63
CA ASN A 50 -3.27 8.27 -1.02
C ASN A 50 -2.30 9.13 -1.86
N HIS A 51 -2.66 10.39 -2.11
CA HIS A 51 -1.83 11.34 -2.87
C HIS A 51 -0.41 11.49 -2.33
N GLY A 52 -0.27 11.65 -1.02
CA GLY A 52 1.03 11.87 -0.37
C GLY A 52 1.99 10.72 -0.65
N HIS A 53 1.51 9.48 -0.47
CA HIS A 53 2.27 8.25 -0.78
C HIS A 53 2.82 8.28 -2.21
N VAL A 54 1.93 8.48 -3.18
CA VAL A 54 2.30 8.47 -4.60
C VAL A 54 3.23 9.64 -4.97
N ILE A 55 3.02 10.83 -4.39
CA ILE A 55 3.85 12.02 -4.65
C ILE A 55 5.25 11.85 -4.04
N ASP A 56 5.36 11.24 -2.87
CA ASP A 56 6.66 10.94 -2.25
C ASP A 56 7.42 9.88 -3.07
N LEU A 57 6.69 8.92 -3.67
CA LEU A 57 7.28 7.86 -4.50
C LEU A 57 7.92 8.38 -5.79
N VAL A 58 7.35 9.42 -6.41
CA VAL A 58 7.86 9.94 -7.70
C VAL A 58 9.18 10.73 -7.55
N ALA A 59 9.60 11.05 -6.33
CA ALA A 59 10.84 11.78 -6.11
C ALA A 59 12.06 10.96 -6.57
N ASP A 60 12.92 11.59 -7.39
CA ASP A 60 14.13 10.98 -7.95
C ASP A 60 13.87 9.68 -8.74
N CYS A 61 12.74 9.61 -9.44
CA CYS A 61 12.38 8.52 -10.36
C CYS A 61 12.67 8.87 -11.81
N GLU A 62 13.05 7.86 -12.60
CA GLU A 62 13.10 7.97 -14.06
C GLU A 62 11.68 8.08 -14.66
N PRO A 63 11.49 8.62 -15.88
CA PRO A 63 10.15 8.88 -16.42
C PRO A 63 9.18 7.69 -16.40
N LEU A 64 9.64 6.48 -16.75
CA LEU A 64 8.78 5.28 -16.70
C LEU A 64 8.48 4.84 -15.27
N GLU A 65 9.40 5.05 -14.34
CA GLU A 65 9.20 4.80 -12.91
C GLU A 65 8.20 5.79 -12.33
N VAL A 66 8.24 7.06 -12.73
CA VAL A 66 7.23 8.07 -12.35
C VAL A 66 5.84 7.63 -12.82
N ILE A 67 5.69 7.19 -14.06
CA ILE A 67 4.39 6.73 -14.57
C ILE A 67 3.91 5.52 -13.77
N ALA A 68 4.77 4.53 -13.52
CA ALA A 68 4.42 3.37 -12.72
C ALA A 68 4.00 3.75 -11.29
N ALA A 69 4.77 4.64 -10.65
CA ALA A 69 4.49 5.18 -9.32
C ALA A 69 3.12 5.86 -9.24
N LEU A 70 2.78 6.68 -10.24
CA LEU A 70 1.48 7.36 -10.29
C LEU A 70 0.30 6.38 -10.43
N TYR A 71 0.52 5.25 -11.10
CA TYR A 71 -0.53 4.29 -11.39
C TYR A 71 -0.63 3.11 -10.42
N HIS A 72 0.43 2.71 -9.71
CA HIS A 72 0.46 1.42 -9.00
C HIS A 72 -0.72 1.21 -8.02
N ASP A 73 -1.11 2.28 -7.32
CA ASP A 73 -2.27 2.31 -6.42
C ASP A 73 -3.52 2.96 -7.00
N ALA A 74 -3.53 3.28 -8.30
CA ALA A 74 -4.68 3.92 -8.93
C ALA A 74 -5.96 3.09 -8.77
N VAL A 75 -5.88 1.76 -8.76
CA VAL A 75 -7.02 0.88 -8.51
C VAL A 75 -6.81 0.07 -7.22
N TYR A 76 -7.60 0.36 -6.19
CA TYR A 76 -7.54 -0.33 -4.90
C TYR A 76 -8.90 -0.93 -4.51
N ILE A 77 -9.26 -2.03 -5.18
CA ILE A 77 -10.63 -2.58 -5.14
C ILE A 77 -11.10 -2.93 -3.72
N GLN A 78 -10.23 -3.48 -2.86
CA GLN A 78 -10.67 -3.91 -1.53
C GLN A 78 -10.99 -2.74 -0.60
N VAL A 79 -10.22 -1.65 -0.71
CA VAL A 79 -10.38 -0.44 0.10
C VAL A 79 -11.55 0.38 -0.44
N ASP A 80 -11.60 0.57 -1.76
CA ASP A 80 -12.61 1.39 -2.43
C ASP A 80 -13.98 0.69 -2.58
N GLN A 81 -14.10 -0.57 -2.16
CA GLN A 81 -15.30 -1.41 -2.31
C GLN A 81 -15.75 -1.57 -3.78
N GLY A 82 -14.79 -1.66 -4.69
CA GLY A 82 -15.02 -1.84 -6.13
C GLY A 82 -14.12 -0.98 -7.01
N PRO A 83 -14.32 -1.01 -8.34
CA PRO A 83 -13.55 -0.21 -9.28
C PRO A 83 -13.77 1.30 -9.08
N PRO A 84 -12.69 2.11 -9.07
CA PRO A 84 -12.79 3.57 -9.07
C PRO A 84 -13.68 4.05 -10.20
N ARG A 85 -14.56 5.03 -9.93
CA ARG A 85 -15.51 5.53 -10.93
C ARG A 85 -14.82 6.08 -12.18
N SER A 86 -13.64 6.69 -12.00
CA SER A 86 -12.84 7.31 -13.06
C SER A 86 -12.12 6.31 -13.97
N MET A 87 -12.08 5.02 -13.62
CA MET A 87 -11.34 3.95 -14.32
C MET A 87 -12.20 2.70 -14.54
N ARG A 88 -13.51 2.80 -14.26
CA ARG A 88 -14.41 1.64 -14.21
C ARG A 88 -14.61 1.02 -15.58
N ASP A 89 -14.74 1.84 -16.61
CA ASP A 89 -15.05 1.38 -17.95
C ASP A 89 -13.85 0.59 -18.51
N GLU A 90 -12.64 1.11 -18.32
CA GLU A 90 -11.39 0.41 -18.65
C GLU A 90 -11.31 -0.93 -17.90
N LEU A 91 -11.52 -0.92 -16.58
CA LEU A 91 -11.34 -2.12 -15.77
C LEU A 91 -12.39 -3.20 -16.06
N THR A 92 -13.67 -2.82 -16.14
CA THR A 92 -14.77 -3.77 -16.39
C THR A 92 -14.77 -4.33 -17.80
N SER A 93 -14.03 -3.71 -18.73
CA SER A 93 -13.79 -4.27 -20.06
C SER A 93 -12.86 -5.49 -20.04
N VAL A 94 -11.99 -5.62 -19.03
CA VAL A 94 -10.94 -6.67 -18.97
C VAL A 94 -11.01 -7.58 -17.74
N LEU A 95 -11.70 -7.16 -16.68
CA LEU A 95 -11.91 -7.94 -15.46
C LEU A 95 -13.40 -7.96 -15.08
N ALA A 96 -13.87 -9.08 -14.54
CA ALA A 96 -15.21 -9.20 -13.97
C ALA A 96 -15.19 -9.79 -12.56
N GLN A 97 -15.99 -9.23 -11.66
CA GLN A 97 -16.17 -9.78 -10.33
C GLN A 97 -16.94 -11.10 -10.38
N GLY A 98 -16.39 -12.12 -9.73
CA GLY A 98 -17.02 -13.43 -9.49
C GLY A 98 -17.10 -13.75 -8.00
N ALA A 99 -17.58 -14.95 -7.68
CA ALA A 99 -17.73 -15.41 -6.29
C ALA A 99 -16.39 -15.55 -5.55
N ASP A 100 -15.35 -16.00 -6.26
CA ASP A 100 -14.06 -16.36 -5.66
C ASP A 100 -12.96 -15.30 -5.90
N GLY A 101 -13.31 -14.14 -6.49
CA GLY A 101 -12.37 -13.10 -6.88
C GLY A 101 -12.72 -12.48 -8.22
N TRP A 102 -11.74 -11.85 -8.88
CA TRP A 102 -11.92 -11.19 -10.16
C TRP A 102 -11.35 -12.03 -11.29
N ARG A 103 -12.14 -12.26 -12.33
CA ARG A 103 -11.78 -13.10 -13.46
C ARG A 103 -11.26 -12.26 -14.63
N VAL A 104 -10.14 -12.69 -15.21
CA VAL A 104 -9.60 -12.13 -16.46
C VAL A 104 -10.50 -12.48 -17.64
N LEU A 105 -11.04 -11.45 -18.31
CA LEU A 105 -11.99 -11.60 -19.42
C LEU A 105 -11.29 -11.86 -20.75
N PRO A 106 -11.96 -12.50 -21.73
CA PRO A 106 -11.41 -12.70 -23.07
C PRO A 106 -10.98 -11.41 -23.78
N ALA A 107 -11.62 -10.28 -23.49
CA ALA A 107 -11.25 -8.97 -24.05
C ALA A 107 -9.85 -8.50 -23.61
N ALA A 108 -9.31 -9.06 -22.51
CA ALA A 108 -7.92 -8.83 -22.10
C ALA A 108 -6.88 -9.52 -23.01
N ALA A 109 -7.32 -10.21 -24.07
CA ALA A 109 -6.45 -10.77 -25.11
C ALA A 109 -5.95 -9.72 -26.12
N ALA A 110 -6.46 -8.48 -26.06
CA ALA A 110 -5.96 -7.38 -26.89
C ALA A 110 -4.46 -7.16 -26.64
N ALA A 111 -3.70 -6.75 -27.66
CA ALA A 111 -2.24 -6.66 -27.57
C ALA A 111 -1.76 -5.82 -26.38
N VAL A 112 -2.42 -4.68 -26.13
CA VAL A 112 -2.10 -3.75 -25.03
C VAL A 112 -2.22 -4.40 -23.64
N THR A 113 -3.21 -5.26 -23.42
CA THR A 113 -3.50 -5.89 -22.11
C THR A 113 -2.88 -7.28 -22.00
N ALA A 114 -2.69 -7.99 -23.11
CA ALA A 114 -2.03 -9.29 -23.15
C ALA A 114 -0.56 -9.23 -22.68
N ASP A 115 0.17 -8.16 -23.03
CA ASP A 115 1.53 -7.93 -22.54
C ASP A 115 1.53 -7.74 -21.01
N VAL A 116 0.57 -7.00 -20.45
CA VAL A 116 0.42 -6.83 -18.98
C VAL A 116 0.15 -8.17 -18.31
N LEU A 117 -0.79 -8.97 -18.84
CA LEU A 117 -1.06 -10.30 -18.29
C LEU A 117 0.20 -11.17 -18.28
N ARG A 118 0.99 -11.13 -19.35
CA ARG A 118 2.25 -11.88 -19.45
C ARG A 118 3.29 -11.38 -18.42
N VAL A 119 3.40 -10.07 -18.22
CA VAL A 119 4.26 -9.47 -17.18
C VAL A 119 3.87 -9.98 -15.79
N PHE A 120 2.57 -10.13 -15.51
CA PHE A 120 2.06 -10.61 -14.23
C PHE A 120 1.96 -12.15 -14.12
N GLY A 121 2.35 -12.88 -15.17
CA GLY A 121 2.23 -14.35 -15.20
C GLY A 121 0.79 -14.85 -15.16
N ARG A 122 -0.14 -14.10 -15.76
CA ARG A 122 -1.58 -14.39 -15.81
C ARG A 122 -2.04 -14.78 -17.20
N GLY A 123 -3.13 -15.52 -17.25
CA GLY A 123 -3.85 -15.91 -18.46
C GLY A 123 -5.32 -15.52 -18.44
N LEU A 124 -5.97 -15.67 -19.59
CA LEU A 124 -7.42 -15.48 -19.71
C LEU A 124 -8.15 -16.49 -18.83
N GLY A 125 -9.20 -16.04 -18.15
CA GLY A 125 -9.98 -16.87 -17.25
C GLY A 125 -9.37 -17.07 -15.86
N ASP A 126 -8.14 -16.65 -15.61
CA ASP A 126 -7.53 -16.68 -14.27
C ASP A 126 -8.37 -15.88 -13.28
N VAL A 127 -8.39 -16.34 -12.03
CA VAL A 127 -9.00 -15.61 -10.92
C VAL A 127 -7.91 -14.94 -10.11
N VAL A 128 -8.03 -13.63 -9.93
CA VAL A 128 -7.10 -12.78 -9.20
C VAL A 128 -7.81 -12.25 -7.96
N THR A 129 -7.09 -12.26 -6.84
CA THR A 129 -7.60 -11.90 -5.52
C THR A 129 -6.66 -10.86 -4.90
N PRO A 130 -7.06 -10.20 -3.80
CA PRO A 130 -6.18 -9.28 -3.08
C PRO A 130 -4.81 -9.90 -2.76
N MET A 131 -4.81 -11.19 -2.40
CA MET A 131 -3.60 -11.92 -2.03
C MET A 131 -2.74 -12.34 -3.22
N THR A 132 -3.23 -12.15 -4.44
CA THR A 132 -2.53 -12.58 -5.67
C THR A 132 -2.25 -11.41 -6.62
N GLY A 133 -2.29 -10.17 -6.12
CA GLY A 133 -1.91 -8.95 -6.85
C GLY A 133 -3.05 -8.31 -7.64
N LEU A 134 -4.29 -8.35 -7.11
CA LEU A 134 -5.46 -7.80 -7.81
C LEU A 134 -5.35 -6.29 -8.07
N ASN A 135 -4.87 -5.52 -7.10
CA ASN A 135 -4.82 -4.06 -7.21
C ASN A 135 -3.78 -3.66 -8.25
N GLU A 136 -2.58 -4.22 -8.14
CA GLU A 136 -1.43 -3.96 -8.99
C GLU A 136 -1.73 -4.37 -10.43
N LEU A 137 -2.35 -5.55 -10.63
CA LEU A 137 -2.78 -5.99 -11.97
C LEU A 137 -3.84 -5.02 -12.54
N SER A 138 -4.81 -4.63 -11.73
CA SER A 138 -5.88 -3.72 -12.17
C SER A 138 -5.32 -2.35 -12.56
N SER A 139 -4.43 -1.81 -11.74
CA SER A 139 -3.70 -0.57 -11.97
C SER A 139 -2.85 -0.63 -13.25
N ALA A 140 -2.11 -1.72 -13.47
CA ALA A 140 -1.30 -1.91 -14.67
C ALA A 140 -2.15 -2.06 -15.94
N LEU A 141 -3.28 -2.76 -15.86
CA LEU A 141 -4.22 -2.88 -16.99
C LEU A 141 -4.82 -1.52 -17.37
N VAL A 142 -5.26 -0.74 -16.38
CA VAL A 142 -5.77 0.62 -16.62
C VAL A 142 -4.69 1.52 -17.21
N ALA A 143 -3.47 1.50 -16.65
CA ALA A 143 -2.34 2.26 -17.17
C ALA A 143 -2.05 1.91 -18.64
N ALA A 144 -2.02 0.62 -18.98
CA ALA A 144 -1.75 0.19 -20.35
C ALA A 144 -2.84 0.62 -21.32
N ILE A 145 -4.12 0.52 -20.94
CA ILE A 145 -5.27 0.96 -21.76
C ILE A 145 -5.22 2.48 -21.98
N GLN A 146 -5.04 3.25 -20.91
CA GLN A 146 -5.04 4.71 -20.99
C GLN A 146 -3.84 5.24 -21.79
N LEU A 147 -2.67 4.62 -21.66
CA LEU A 147 -1.42 5.07 -22.27
C LEU A 147 -1.08 4.37 -23.59
N GLU A 148 -2.05 3.69 -24.23
CA GLU A 148 -1.81 2.86 -25.42
C GLU A 148 -1.20 3.64 -26.61
N HIS A 149 -1.62 4.88 -26.84
CA HIS A 149 -1.03 5.71 -27.88
C HIS A 149 0.08 6.64 -27.37
N ALA A 150 0.19 6.80 -26.05
CA ALA A 150 1.14 7.70 -25.42
C ALA A 150 2.54 7.09 -25.26
N LEU A 151 2.61 5.76 -25.10
CA LEU A 151 3.83 5.01 -24.86
C LEU A 151 4.04 3.95 -25.93
N SER A 152 5.30 3.63 -26.24
CA SER A 152 5.63 2.45 -27.06
C SER A 152 5.28 1.15 -26.32
N ARG A 153 5.21 0.03 -27.06
CA ARG A 153 4.99 -1.30 -26.46
C ARG A 153 6.03 -1.60 -25.36
N GLU A 154 7.30 -1.36 -25.63
CA GLU A 154 8.40 -1.61 -24.68
C GLU A 154 8.25 -0.75 -23.42
N GLN A 155 7.93 0.55 -23.58
CA GLN A 155 7.70 1.46 -22.45
C GLN A 155 6.52 0.99 -21.57
N ARG A 156 5.42 0.53 -22.19
CA ARG A 156 4.28 -0.02 -21.43
C ARG A 156 4.64 -1.30 -20.68
N ILE A 157 5.45 -2.18 -21.27
CA ILE A 157 5.96 -3.39 -20.60
C ILE A 157 6.78 -3.00 -19.37
N VAL A 158 7.65 -1.99 -19.46
CA VAL A 158 8.45 -1.52 -18.31
C VAL A 158 7.56 -0.92 -17.21
N VAL A 159 6.56 -0.11 -17.56
CA VAL A 159 5.58 0.43 -16.59
C VAL A 159 4.85 -0.71 -15.88
N ALA A 160 4.34 -1.69 -16.64
CA ALA A 160 3.67 -2.85 -16.06
C ALA A 160 4.60 -3.66 -15.16
N ALA A 161 5.87 -3.83 -15.53
CA ALA A 161 6.87 -4.54 -14.72
C ALA A 161 7.14 -3.83 -13.39
N CYS A 162 7.20 -2.49 -13.42
CA CYS A 162 7.38 -1.69 -12.22
C CYS A 162 6.19 -1.80 -11.27
N ILE A 163 4.96 -1.72 -11.78
CA ILE A 163 3.75 -1.94 -10.98
C ILE A 163 3.68 -3.39 -10.47
N GLU A 164 4.10 -4.39 -11.27
CA GLU A 164 4.12 -5.78 -10.82
C GLU A 164 5.03 -5.98 -9.61
N GLN A 165 6.17 -5.28 -9.56
CA GLN A 165 7.10 -5.34 -8.41
C GLN A 165 6.59 -4.65 -7.15
N THR A 166 5.50 -3.88 -7.20
CA THR A 166 4.87 -3.36 -5.99
C THR A 166 3.97 -4.41 -5.31
N ILE A 167 3.74 -5.59 -5.92
CA ILE A 167 3.07 -6.70 -5.23
C ILE A 167 3.97 -7.16 -4.06
N PRO A 168 3.55 -6.93 -2.80
CA PRO A 168 4.50 -6.91 -1.71
C PRO A 168 4.81 -8.31 -1.16
N PHE A 169 5.97 -8.45 -0.51
CA PHE A 169 6.37 -9.59 0.32
C PHE A 169 6.46 -10.96 -0.37
N ARG A 170 6.68 -10.97 -1.69
CA ARG A 170 6.90 -12.20 -2.47
C ARG A 170 8.28 -12.78 -2.24
N VAL A 171 8.42 -14.08 -2.50
CA VAL A 171 9.71 -14.76 -2.44
C VAL A 171 10.45 -14.53 -3.75
N ASP A 172 11.53 -13.74 -3.68
CA ASP A 172 12.45 -13.47 -4.80
C ASP A 172 11.75 -13.28 -6.17
N PRO A 173 10.94 -12.22 -6.34
CA PRO A 173 10.10 -12.07 -7.54
C PRO A 173 10.87 -11.61 -8.78
N ALA A 174 12.07 -11.04 -8.63
CA ALA A 174 12.80 -10.41 -9.72
C ALA A 174 13.27 -11.39 -10.82
N PRO A 175 13.79 -12.61 -10.51
CA PRO A 175 14.13 -13.60 -11.52
C PRO A 175 12.96 -14.05 -12.39
N GLU A 176 11.78 -14.29 -11.80
CA GLU A 176 10.59 -14.69 -12.55
C GLU A 176 10.10 -13.55 -13.45
N LEU A 177 10.10 -12.31 -12.94
CA LEU A 177 9.79 -11.15 -13.75
C LEU A 177 10.76 -11.01 -14.93
N HIS A 178 12.08 -11.10 -14.68
CA HIS A 178 13.10 -11.03 -15.74
C HIS A 178 12.86 -12.06 -16.84
N HIS A 179 12.56 -13.31 -16.47
CA HIS A 179 12.22 -14.35 -17.43
C HIS A 179 11.00 -13.98 -18.29
N ARG A 180 9.91 -13.51 -17.66
CA ARG A 180 8.68 -13.11 -18.39
C ARG A 180 8.93 -11.92 -19.32
N LEU A 181 9.79 -10.97 -18.92
CA LEU A 181 10.20 -9.86 -19.77
C LEU A 181 11.04 -10.32 -20.97
N ALA A 182 11.92 -11.30 -20.80
CA ALA A 182 12.68 -11.90 -21.88
C ALA A 182 11.76 -12.60 -22.91
N GLU A 183 10.76 -13.33 -22.45
CA GLU A 183 9.75 -13.97 -23.30
C GLU A 183 8.91 -12.97 -24.10
N LEU A 184 8.78 -11.73 -23.60
CA LEU A 184 8.10 -10.62 -24.30
C LEU A 184 8.97 -9.94 -25.36
N GLY A 185 10.24 -10.32 -25.47
CA GLY A 185 11.18 -9.87 -26.49
C GLY A 185 12.20 -8.84 -26.00
N LEU A 186 12.19 -8.45 -24.72
CA LEU A 186 13.26 -7.62 -24.17
C LEU A 186 14.55 -8.43 -24.10
N SER A 187 15.69 -7.81 -24.40
CA SER A 187 16.98 -8.51 -24.39
C SER A 187 18.14 -7.58 -24.04
N GLY A 188 19.27 -8.19 -23.65
CA GLY A 188 20.50 -7.47 -23.31
C GLY A 188 20.29 -6.44 -22.21
N GLU A 189 20.90 -5.26 -22.38
CA GLU A 189 20.87 -4.19 -21.38
C GLU A 189 19.45 -3.64 -21.15
N ALA A 190 18.57 -3.66 -22.15
CA ALA A 190 17.19 -3.19 -22.00
C ALA A 190 16.37 -4.08 -21.06
N LEU A 191 16.60 -5.39 -21.11
CA LEU A 191 15.97 -6.35 -20.21
C LEU A 191 16.43 -6.13 -18.76
N ASP A 192 17.75 -6.04 -18.54
CA ASP A 192 18.28 -5.81 -17.20
C ASP A 192 17.90 -4.43 -16.64
N ALA A 193 17.88 -3.39 -17.48
CA ALA A 193 17.43 -2.06 -17.08
C ALA A 193 15.95 -2.07 -16.65
N ALA A 194 15.08 -2.76 -17.39
CA ALA A 194 13.67 -2.90 -17.04
C ALA A 194 13.48 -3.59 -15.68
N THR A 195 14.20 -4.68 -15.43
CA THR A 195 14.13 -5.38 -14.13
C THR A 195 14.69 -4.53 -12.99
N ARG A 196 15.79 -3.78 -13.21
CA ARG A 196 16.32 -2.84 -12.20
C ARG A 196 15.32 -1.73 -11.88
N SER A 197 14.69 -1.12 -12.89
CA SER A 197 13.63 -0.12 -12.68
C SER A 197 12.49 -0.68 -11.85
N ALA A 198 12.06 -1.91 -12.18
CA ALA A 198 10.99 -2.55 -11.44
C ALA A 198 11.35 -2.80 -9.97
N VAL A 199 12.56 -3.30 -9.69
CA VAL A 199 13.06 -3.47 -8.32
C VAL A 199 13.20 -2.14 -7.57
N ARG A 200 13.61 -1.05 -8.25
CA ARG A 200 13.66 0.28 -7.62
C ARG A 200 12.28 0.75 -7.19
N VAL A 201 11.27 0.64 -8.07
CA VAL A 201 9.90 1.05 -7.76
C VAL A 201 9.32 0.20 -6.63
N GLY A 202 9.42 -1.13 -6.72
CA GLY A 202 8.94 -2.03 -5.67
C GLY A 202 9.60 -1.79 -4.31
N ASN A 203 10.92 -1.58 -4.27
CA ASN A 203 11.63 -1.25 -3.03
C ASN A 203 11.24 0.11 -2.46
N ARG A 204 10.96 1.10 -3.32
CA ARG A 204 10.58 2.44 -2.89
C ARG A 204 9.17 2.45 -2.29
N ASP A 205 8.27 1.62 -2.81
CA ASP A 205 6.89 1.48 -2.32
C ASP A 205 6.84 1.02 -0.85
N VAL A 206 7.77 0.16 -0.47
CA VAL A 206 7.90 -0.36 0.91
C VAL A 206 9.07 0.27 1.69
N GLU A 207 9.59 1.42 1.27
CA GLU A 207 10.78 2.04 1.89
C GLU A 207 10.58 2.35 3.38
N ASN A 208 9.35 2.64 3.80
CA ASN A 208 8.98 2.93 5.19
C ASN A 208 9.33 1.79 6.16
N PHE A 209 9.41 0.54 5.69
CA PHE A 209 9.87 -0.57 6.53
C PHE A 209 11.32 -0.40 7.00
N ALA A 210 12.13 0.36 6.28
CA ALA A 210 13.52 0.67 6.64
C ALA A 210 13.70 2.04 7.31
N ASP A 211 12.62 2.65 7.80
CA ASP A 211 12.69 3.92 8.53
C ASP A 211 13.67 3.84 9.71
N ASN A 212 14.40 4.93 9.92
CA ASN A 212 15.35 5.04 11.05
C ASN A 212 14.63 5.25 12.38
N ASP A 213 13.39 5.72 12.33
CA ASP A 213 12.56 6.03 13.48
C ASP A 213 11.39 5.05 13.53
N ALA A 214 11.39 4.19 14.56
CA ALA A 214 10.35 3.20 14.77
C ALA A 214 8.96 3.84 14.95
N ALA A 215 8.88 5.09 15.43
CA ALA A 215 7.62 5.80 15.58
C ALA A 215 7.01 6.16 14.21
N GLN A 216 7.85 6.50 13.23
CA GLN A 216 7.41 6.79 11.86
C GLN A 216 6.98 5.51 11.12
N PHE A 217 7.77 4.44 11.25
CA PHE A 217 7.38 3.12 10.73
C PHE A 217 6.01 2.68 11.29
N LEU A 218 5.82 2.83 12.60
CA LEU A 218 4.57 2.48 13.27
C LEU A 218 3.40 3.38 12.86
N ASP A 219 3.61 4.67 12.64
CA ASP A 219 2.54 5.56 12.16
C ASP A 219 2.05 5.14 10.76
N ASN A 220 2.98 4.86 9.85
CA ASN A 220 2.68 4.34 8.53
C ASN A 220 1.92 3.00 8.60
N THR A 221 2.39 2.08 9.45
CA THR A 221 1.70 0.81 9.72
C THR A 221 0.30 1.03 10.30
N TRP A 222 0.12 2.06 11.13
CA TRP A 222 -1.16 2.36 11.76
C TRP A 222 -2.18 2.92 10.76
N LYS A 223 -1.74 3.70 9.77
CA LYS A 223 -2.58 4.19 8.67
C LYS A 223 -3.17 3.06 7.82
N LEU A 224 -2.52 1.90 7.75
CA LEU A 224 -3.03 0.69 7.05
C LEU A 224 -4.17 -0.04 7.79
N LEU A 225 -4.30 0.17 9.11
CA LEU A 225 -5.35 -0.50 9.91
C LEU A 225 -6.77 -0.20 9.41
N PRO A 226 -7.19 1.07 9.23
CA PRO A 226 -8.53 1.37 8.74
C PRO A 226 -8.76 0.84 7.32
N GLU A 227 -7.78 0.94 6.43
CA GLU A 227 -7.90 0.47 5.05
C GLU A 227 -8.19 -1.04 4.96
N SER A 228 -7.55 -1.83 5.81
CA SER A 228 -7.72 -3.29 5.87
C SER A 228 -8.90 -3.74 6.75
N ASN A 229 -9.52 -2.82 7.49
CA ASN A 229 -10.60 -3.12 8.43
C ASN A 229 -11.72 -2.07 8.33
N PRO A 230 -12.71 -2.29 7.44
CA PRO A 230 -13.75 -1.30 7.16
C PRO A 230 -14.55 -0.81 8.38
N ALA A 231 -14.66 -1.62 9.44
CA ALA A 231 -15.31 -1.22 10.68
C ALA A 231 -14.68 0.05 11.28
N LEU A 232 -13.36 0.23 11.16
CA LEU A 232 -12.62 1.36 11.74
C LEU A 232 -12.87 2.69 11.03
N HIS A 233 -13.45 2.69 9.81
CA HIS A 233 -13.82 3.92 9.10
C HIS A 233 -15.05 4.64 9.68
N SER A 234 -15.74 4.02 10.65
CA SER A 234 -16.89 4.65 11.33
C SER A 234 -16.53 4.95 12.79
N PRO A 235 -15.89 6.12 13.06
CA PRO A 235 -15.67 6.60 14.42
C PRO A 235 -16.97 6.54 15.23
N MET A 236 -16.88 6.15 16.51
CA MET A 236 -18.02 5.94 17.42
C MET A 236 -18.88 4.69 17.19
N VAL A 237 -18.64 3.91 16.12
CA VAL A 237 -19.44 2.72 15.81
C VAL A 237 -18.66 1.43 16.03
N TYR A 238 -17.36 1.40 15.74
CA TYR A 238 -16.56 0.18 15.89
C TYR A 238 -16.43 -0.24 17.36
N THR A 239 -16.59 -1.53 17.59
CA THR A 239 -16.62 -2.09 18.95
C THR A 239 -15.22 -2.38 19.49
N VAL A 240 -15.15 -2.68 20.78
CA VAL A 240 -13.93 -3.20 21.42
C VAL A 240 -13.43 -4.45 20.68
N ARG A 241 -14.34 -5.36 20.31
CA ARG A 241 -14.01 -6.56 19.54
C ARG A 241 -13.50 -6.25 18.14
N ASP A 242 -14.14 -5.32 17.41
CA ASP A 242 -13.69 -4.91 16.07
C ASP A 242 -12.24 -4.39 16.11
N TYR A 243 -11.94 -3.53 17.08
CA TYR A 243 -10.61 -2.97 17.27
C TYR A 243 -9.58 -4.05 17.64
N ARG A 244 -9.90 -4.97 18.56
CA ARG A 244 -9.02 -6.10 18.86
C ARG A 244 -8.75 -6.96 17.63
N ILE A 245 -9.78 -7.30 16.85
CA ILE A 245 -9.63 -8.12 15.64
C ILE A 245 -8.70 -7.43 14.63
N ALA A 246 -8.86 -6.11 14.43
CA ALA A 246 -7.98 -5.34 13.54
C ALA A 246 -6.52 -5.39 14.01
N LEU A 247 -6.26 -5.15 15.30
CA LEU A 247 -4.92 -5.24 15.88
C LEU A 247 -4.32 -6.65 15.76
N LEU A 248 -5.14 -7.69 15.98
CA LEU A 248 -4.69 -9.08 15.91
C LEU A 248 -4.32 -9.50 14.48
N LYS A 249 -5.08 -9.06 13.48
CA LYS A 249 -4.75 -9.30 12.07
C LYS A 249 -3.42 -8.64 11.69
N MET A 250 -3.21 -7.39 12.11
CA MET A 250 -1.97 -6.67 11.85
C MET A 250 -0.78 -7.32 12.57
N GLU A 251 -0.94 -7.70 13.84
CA GLU A 251 0.10 -8.40 14.59
C GLU A 251 0.48 -9.72 13.91
N HIS A 252 -0.51 -10.51 13.51
CA HIS A 252 -0.26 -11.79 12.84
C HIS A 252 0.48 -11.61 11.52
N PHE A 253 0.08 -10.61 10.73
CA PHE A 253 0.73 -10.26 9.48
C PHE A 253 2.20 -9.86 9.68
N LEU A 254 2.49 -8.91 10.58
CA LEU A 254 3.86 -8.45 10.83
C LEU A 254 4.73 -9.53 11.47
N ALA A 255 4.18 -10.34 12.38
CA ALA A 255 4.90 -11.43 13.03
C ALA A 255 5.23 -12.58 12.08
N TRP A 256 4.45 -12.75 11.01
CA TRP A 256 4.70 -13.74 9.96
C TRP A 256 5.71 -13.26 8.92
N LEU A 257 5.81 -11.96 8.68
CA LEU A 257 6.59 -11.37 7.59
C LEU A 257 8.12 -11.47 7.84
N PRO A 258 8.88 -12.23 7.03
CA PRO A 258 10.33 -12.21 7.10
C PRO A 258 10.88 -10.92 6.50
N ALA A 259 11.85 -10.29 7.14
CA ALA A 259 12.44 -9.03 6.69
C ALA A 259 13.09 -9.14 5.30
N GLU A 260 13.59 -10.32 4.94
CA GLU A 260 14.20 -10.61 3.64
C GLU A 260 13.20 -10.57 2.47
N ARG A 261 11.89 -10.59 2.76
CA ARG A 261 10.84 -10.47 1.74
C ARG A 261 10.42 -9.03 1.48
N VAL A 262 10.89 -8.07 2.28
CA VAL A 262 10.50 -6.65 2.13
C VAL A 262 11.26 -6.02 0.98
N PHE A 263 12.58 -6.20 0.92
CA PHE A 263 13.42 -5.57 -0.09
C PHE A 263 14.03 -6.59 -1.03
N HIS A 264 14.00 -6.28 -2.32
CA HIS A 264 14.53 -7.13 -3.39
C HIS A 264 15.80 -6.52 -4.00
N ILE A 265 16.58 -7.36 -4.67
CA ILE A 265 17.81 -6.97 -5.35
C ILE A 265 17.84 -7.61 -6.74
N TRP A 266 18.31 -6.86 -7.74
CA TRP A 266 18.58 -7.39 -9.07
C TRP A 266 19.86 -6.82 -9.63
N ASN A 267 20.79 -7.68 -10.03
CA ASN A 267 22.03 -7.30 -10.73
C ASN A 267 22.75 -6.07 -10.13
N GLY A 268 22.91 -6.07 -8.80
CA GLY A 268 23.59 -4.99 -8.06
C GLY A 268 22.73 -3.75 -7.75
N GLU A 269 21.43 -3.77 -8.04
CA GLU A 269 20.46 -2.72 -7.71
C GLU A 269 19.44 -3.20 -6.66
N PRO A 270 19.37 -2.59 -5.47
CA PRO A 270 20.35 -1.64 -4.94
C PRO A 270 21.67 -2.34 -4.61
N ARG A 271 22.73 -1.56 -4.32
CA ARG A 271 24.03 -2.13 -3.88
C ARG A 271 23.81 -3.06 -2.68
N LEU A 272 24.56 -4.17 -2.62
CA LEU A 272 24.43 -5.20 -1.57
C LEU A 272 24.45 -4.63 -0.14
N GLU A 273 25.31 -3.65 0.14
CA GLU A 273 25.38 -2.98 1.44
C GLU A 273 24.10 -2.20 1.79
N VAL A 274 23.48 -1.57 0.80
CA VAL A 274 22.24 -0.82 0.96
C VAL A 274 21.08 -1.79 1.21
N HIS A 275 21.02 -2.87 0.42
CA HIS A 275 20.04 -3.95 0.59
C HIS A 275 20.14 -4.56 2.00
N ALA A 276 21.34 -5.01 2.41
CA ALA A 276 21.57 -5.60 3.72
C ALA A 276 21.18 -4.66 4.87
N ARG A 277 21.49 -3.36 4.75
CA ARG A 277 21.09 -2.35 5.73
C ARG A 277 19.57 -2.18 5.80
N ARG A 278 18.88 -2.13 4.67
CA ARG A 278 17.41 -2.03 4.62
C ARG A 278 16.74 -3.25 5.25
N VAL A 279 17.20 -4.45 4.94
CA VAL A 279 16.72 -5.71 5.56
C VAL A 279 16.95 -5.71 7.07
N ALA A 280 18.14 -5.32 7.54
CA ALA A 280 18.42 -5.25 8.97
C ALA A 280 17.51 -4.26 9.72
N ARG A 281 17.20 -3.11 9.10
CA ARG A 281 16.26 -2.13 9.67
C ARG A 281 14.83 -2.65 9.69
N ALA A 282 14.37 -3.23 8.59
CA ALA A 282 13.06 -3.88 8.54
C ALA A 282 12.90 -4.93 9.63
N ALA A 283 13.93 -5.76 9.86
CA ALA A 283 13.91 -6.75 10.94
C ALA A 283 13.69 -6.10 12.33
N GLY A 284 14.42 -5.02 12.63
CA GLY A 284 14.25 -4.28 13.89
C GLY A 284 12.88 -3.60 14.03
N ASN A 285 12.40 -2.98 12.94
CA ASN A 285 11.11 -2.31 12.89
C ASN A 285 9.93 -3.29 13.04
N LEU A 286 10.00 -4.44 12.36
CA LEU A 286 9.02 -5.53 12.52
C LEU A 286 8.99 -6.05 13.95
N ASP A 287 10.16 -6.32 14.55
CA ASP A 287 10.25 -6.82 15.92
C ASP A 287 9.64 -5.85 16.95
N ILE A 288 9.99 -4.56 16.88
CA ILE A 288 9.44 -3.56 17.81
C ILE A 288 7.94 -3.34 17.59
N ALA A 289 7.48 -3.37 16.33
CA ALA A 289 6.05 -3.20 16.03
C ALA A 289 5.20 -4.38 16.52
N VAL A 290 5.68 -5.62 16.37
CA VAL A 290 5.02 -6.81 16.92
C VAL A 290 4.90 -6.68 18.44
N ARG A 291 5.97 -6.27 19.13
CA ARG A 291 5.94 -6.07 20.59
C ARG A 291 5.00 -4.94 21.00
N TYR A 292 4.98 -3.85 20.25
CA TYR A 292 4.02 -2.74 20.44
C TYR A 292 2.57 -3.18 20.26
N LEU A 293 2.26 -3.91 19.19
CA LEU A 293 0.92 -4.44 18.94
C LEU A 293 0.49 -5.44 20.01
N ARG A 294 1.40 -6.31 20.49
CA ARG A 294 1.12 -7.23 21.60
C ARG A 294 0.80 -6.50 22.91
N ALA A 295 1.50 -5.40 23.21
CA ALA A 295 1.18 -4.56 24.37
C ALA A 295 -0.21 -3.90 24.23
N LYS A 296 -0.55 -3.41 23.04
CA LYS A 296 -1.89 -2.87 22.74
C LYS A 296 -2.97 -3.96 22.80
N LEU A 297 -2.70 -5.16 22.29
CA LEU A 297 -3.58 -6.33 22.36
C LEU A 297 -3.84 -6.77 23.80
N TYR A 298 -2.82 -6.78 24.64
CA TYR A 298 -2.98 -7.04 26.08
C TYR A 298 -3.91 -6.00 26.71
N SER A 299 -3.68 -4.72 26.42
CA SER A 299 -4.48 -3.62 26.96
C SER A 299 -5.95 -3.69 26.51
N ILE A 300 -6.22 -3.90 25.22
CA ILE A 300 -7.59 -4.02 24.72
C ILE A 300 -8.26 -5.31 25.19
N GLY A 301 -7.52 -6.40 25.42
CA GLY A 301 -8.05 -7.63 25.98
C GLY A 301 -8.61 -7.44 27.39
N LEU A 302 -7.97 -6.60 28.21
CA LEU A 302 -8.52 -6.20 29.51
C LEU A 302 -9.84 -5.43 29.36
N VAL A 303 -9.89 -4.49 28.42
CA VAL A 303 -11.11 -3.71 28.14
C VAL A 303 -12.24 -4.62 27.62
N GLU A 304 -11.94 -5.57 26.73
CA GLU A 304 -12.91 -6.54 26.21
C GLU A 304 -13.45 -7.43 27.33
N ALA A 305 -12.60 -7.89 28.26
CA ALA A 305 -13.04 -8.65 29.42
C ALA A 305 -13.98 -7.84 30.33
N ILE A 306 -13.70 -6.56 30.54
CA ILE A 306 -14.56 -5.66 31.32
C ILE A 306 -15.90 -5.45 30.59
N ALA A 307 -15.88 -5.24 29.28
CA ALA A 307 -17.09 -5.12 28.48
C ALA A 307 -17.96 -6.38 28.62
N GLU A 308 -17.37 -7.57 28.47
CA GLU A 308 -18.07 -8.85 28.55
C GLU A 308 -18.75 -9.07 29.91
N VAL A 309 -18.11 -8.70 31.03
CA VAL A 309 -18.70 -8.86 32.38
C VAL A 309 -19.68 -7.74 32.76
N THR A 310 -19.68 -6.60 32.07
CA THR A 310 -20.52 -5.44 32.41
C THR A 310 -21.73 -5.24 31.49
N GLY A 311 -21.74 -5.84 30.29
CA GLY A 311 -22.88 -5.67 29.37
C GLY A 311 -22.69 -6.19 27.94
N GLY A 312 -21.54 -6.78 27.61
CA GLY A 312 -21.20 -7.26 26.27
C GLY A 312 -20.41 -6.25 25.45
N ASP A 313 -20.22 -6.58 24.17
CA ASP A 313 -19.42 -5.78 23.22
C ASP A 313 -20.07 -4.42 22.92
N VAL A 314 -19.30 -3.35 23.04
CA VAL A 314 -19.75 -1.95 22.91
C VAL A 314 -18.71 -1.13 22.15
N PRO A 315 -19.07 0.06 21.63
CA PRO A 315 -18.10 0.98 21.03
C PRO A 315 -16.92 1.27 21.96
N VAL A 316 -15.69 1.25 21.42
CA VAL A 316 -14.47 1.45 22.23
C VAL A 316 -14.49 2.78 23.01
N ASP A 317 -15.16 3.78 22.44
CA ASP A 317 -15.30 5.14 22.99
C ASP A 317 -15.98 5.17 24.36
N TYR A 318 -16.77 4.15 24.71
CA TYR A 318 -17.41 4.03 26.02
C TYR A 318 -16.38 3.89 27.15
N PHE A 319 -15.24 3.26 26.86
CA PHE A 319 -14.14 3.08 27.81
C PHE A 319 -13.08 4.18 27.70
N MET A 320 -12.89 4.75 26.51
CA MET A 320 -11.86 5.75 26.23
C MET A 320 -12.33 7.20 26.46
N GLY A 321 -13.60 7.42 26.79
CA GLY A 321 -14.16 8.75 27.09
C GLY A 321 -14.51 9.55 25.83
N GLY A 322 -14.94 8.90 24.74
CA GLY A 322 -15.16 9.50 23.43
C GLY A 322 -16.45 10.32 23.24
N THR A 323 -17.23 10.60 24.28
CA THR A 323 -18.43 11.45 24.09
C THR A 323 -18.06 12.93 24.06
N LYS A 324 -18.29 13.60 22.92
CA LYS A 324 -18.33 15.06 22.81
C LYS A 324 -19.63 15.57 23.46
N SER A 325 -19.74 15.50 24.78
CA SER A 325 -20.87 16.10 25.48
C SER A 325 -20.77 17.63 25.43
N ALA A 326 -21.89 18.31 25.15
CA ALA A 326 -21.98 19.78 25.13
C ALA A 326 -21.77 20.42 26.52
N ALA A 327 -21.81 19.63 27.59
CA ALA A 327 -21.41 20.02 28.93
C ALA A 327 -20.14 19.25 29.32
N PRO A 328 -19.07 19.92 29.79
CA PRO A 328 -17.83 19.28 30.19
C PRO A 328 -18.02 18.61 31.55
N THR A 329 -18.72 17.49 31.58
CA THR A 329 -18.55 16.52 32.67
C THR A 329 -17.21 15.84 32.46
N GLU A 330 -16.31 16.00 33.42
CA GLU A 330 -15.01 15.33 33.46
C GLU A 330 -15.24 13.81 33.51
N MET A 331 -15.21 13.16 32.35
CA MET A 331 -15.38 11.71 32.25
C MET A 331 -14.14 11.02 32.81
N LYS A 332 -14.34 10.11 33.74
CA LYS A 332 -13.26 9.28 34.26
C LYS A 332 -12.84 8.26 33.21
N ARG A 333 -11.52 8.12 33.03
CA ARG A 333 -10.92 7.16 32.10
C ARG A 333 -10.57 5.87 32.84
N ILE A 334 -10.55 4.73 32.13
CA ILE A 334 -10.32 3.42 32.75
C ILE A 334 -9.00 3.34 33.53
N GLU A 335 -7.94 4.00 33.04
CA GLU A 335 -6.63 4.04 33.68
C GLU A 335 -6.64 4.70 35.06
N GLN A 336 -7.63 5.55 35.36
CA GLN A 336 -7.78 6.19 36.68
C GLN A 336 -8.27 5.22 37.76
N PHE A 337 -8.71 4.02 37.37
CA PHE A 337 -9.18 2.98 38.28
C PHE A 337 -8.16 1.85 38.44
N LEU A 338 -7.03 1.90 37.72
CA LEU A 338 -5.97 0.89 37.82
C LEU A 338 -5.14 1.11 39.11
N PRO A 339 -4.64 0.02 39.73
CA PRO A 339 -3.77 0.13 40.89
C PRO A 339 -2.42 0.78 40.51
N VAL A 340 -1.83 1.52 41.44
CA VAL A 340 -0.45 2.00 41.31
C VAL A 340 0.49 0.79 41.45
N LEU A 341 1.30 0.55 40.41
CA LEU A 341 2.31 -0.50 40.39
C LEU A 341 3.69 0.08 40.75
N PRO A 342 4.59 -0.71 41.36
CA PRO A 342 5.98 -0.29 41.55
C PRO A 342 6.70 -0.16 40.21
N ASP A 343 7.76 0.66 40.19
CA ASP A 343 8.59 0.82 38.99
C ASP A 343 9.19 -0.52 38.54
N ALA A 344 9.11 -0.79 37.24
CA ALA A 344 9.70 -1.99 36.65
C ALA A 344 11.21 -1.82 36.46
N ALA A 345 12.00 -2.82 36.88
CA ALA A 345 13.46 -2.80 36.79
C ALA A 345 13.99 -3.07 35.36
N ASP A 346 13.25 -3.85 34.57
CA ASP A 346 13.65 -4.34 33.25
C ASP A 346 12.74 -3.78 32.14
N LEU A 347 12.71 -2.45 32.02
CA LEU A 347 11.93 -1.78 30.97
C LEU A 347 12.68 -1.76 29.64
N ASP A 348 12.03 -2.24 28.59
CA ASP A 348 12.42 -1.85 27.24
C ASP A 348 12.07 -0.37 27.03
N LEU A 349 13.10 0.48 27.07
CA LEU A 349 12.98 1.92 26.93
C LEU A 349 12.42 2.35 25.57
N ALA A 350 12.73 1.62 24.49
CA ALA A 350 12.25 1.97 23.15
C ALA A 350 10.74 1.71 23.05
N LEU A 351 10.30 0.52 23.47
CA LEU A 351 8.88 0.19 23.52
C LEU A 351 8.11 1.09 24.49
N HIS A 352 8.68 1.38 25.66
CA HIS A 352 8.06 2.25 26.65
C HIS A 352 7.83 3.67 26.10
N ARG A 353 8.83 4.25 25.42
CA ARG A 353 8.68 5.57 24.76
C ARG A 353 7.56 5.56 23.73
N LEU A 354 7.50 4.55 22.86
CA LEU A 354 6.42 4.41 21.87
C LEU A 354 5.03 4.32 22.51
N LEU A 355 4.91 3.61 23.64
CA LEU A 355 3.64 3.49 24.36
C LEU A 355 3.24 4.79 25.08
N ALA A 356 4.22 5.53 25.62
CA ALA A 356 4.01 6.73 26.40
C ALA A 356 3.81 7.99 25.55
N GLU A 357 4.64 8.17 24.53
CA GLU A 357 4.67 9.35 23.66
C GLU A 357 3.80 9.16 22.41
N GLY A 358 3.56 7.92 22.01
CA GLY A 358 2.76 7.56 20.84
C GLY A 358 3.62 7.34 19.59
N ARG A 359 2.91 7.30 18.46
CA ARG A 359 3.47 7.25 17.10
C ARG A 359 3.64 8.69 16.56
N ALA A 360 4.45 8.85 15.52
CA ALA A 360 4.89 10.15 15.01
C ALA A 360 3.76 11.03 14.45
#